data_AF-A0A6I9MLU0-F1
#
_entry.id   AF-A0A6I9MLU0-F1
#
_cell.length_a   1.000
_cell.length_b   1.000
_cell.length_c   1.000
_cell.angle_alpha   90.00
_cell.angle_beta   90.00
_cell.angle_gamma   90.00
#
_symmetry.space_group_name_H-M   'P 1'
#
loop_
_entity.id
_entity.type
_entity.pdbx_description
1 polymer ?
#
loop_
_entity_poly.entity_id
_entity_poly.type
_entity_poly.pdbx_seq_one_letter_code
_entity_poly.pdbx_strand_id
1 'polypeptide(L)'
;MPFLGKDWRSPGWSWKKTDDGWKRIIFYGHELEDNNKEIDLKALCSDNKENVFVGEVCELASTKRKKDLYNNNTKSQFVFTDKWIYVQKGSTKERHGYCTLGEALNRLDFSSAIQDLSRFNYVAKLFQLIARSQLRNLSGAAQKNYFNILEKIVRKVLDDHYNPRLVKDLLQDLSSTLHSLAIHVGRCVLVGNVNIWLCRLKTIHEWKQQLNNLHIPKQICNGVSFNELPLHTQNDILCKLSDACDIINLGQATPTLQSLSESSILWKKLCHFHFSDKQFCKNLVLSKSDHVDWKLMYFTLRKHYPMREQYGDTLHFCKHCSILFWQDCGHPCTAIDPDSCLMPISPQHFIELFQF
;
A
#
# COMPACT_ATOMS: atom_id res chain seq x y z
N MET A 1 -19.34 -17.93 9.62
CA MET A 1 -19.78 -16.88 8.67
C MET A 1 -19.48 -17.36 7.26
N PRO A 2 -20.44 -17.38 6.31
CA PRO A 2 -20.10 -17.63 4.92
C PRO A 2 -19.48 -16.36 4.32
N PHE A 3 -18.20 -16.44 3.99
CA PHE A 3 -17.50 -15.40 3.24
C PHE A 3 -17.98 -15.42 1.79
N LEU A 4 -18.82 -14.46 1.41
CA LEU A 4 -19.22 -14.25 0.02
C LEU A 4 -18.40 -13.11 -0.56
N GLY A 5 -17.18 -13.44 -1.01
CA GLY A 5 -16.39 -12.57 -1.88
C GLY A 5 -16.79 -12.78 -3.34
N LYS A 6 -16.92 -11.70 -4.11
CA LYS A 6 -17.14 -11.76 -5.57
C LYS A 6 -15.90 -12.27 -6.32
N ASP A 7 -14.71 -12.16 -5.73
CA ASP A 7 -13.42 -12.64 -6.26
C ASP A 7 -12.51 -13.06 -5.09
N TRP A 8 -11.59 -14.00 -5.30
CA TRP A 8 -10.64 -14.50 -4.30
C TRP A 8 -9.60 -13.45 -3.85
N ARG A 9 -9.52 -12.33 -4.57
CA ARG A 9 -8.64 -11.17 -4.27
C ARG A 9 -9.24 -10.18 -3.27
N SER A 10 -10.54 -10.28 -3.01
CA SER A 10 -11.22 -9.52 -1.97
C SER A 10 -11.63 -10.54 -0.91
N PRO A 11 -11.21 -10.41 0.36
CA PRO A 11 -11.47 -11.41 1.40
C PRO A 11 -12.96 -11.52 1.80
N GLY A 12 -13.88 -11.13 0.92
CA GLY A 12 -15.30 -10.95 1.20
C GLY A 12 -15.58 -9.60 1.82
N TRP A 13 -16.86 -9.32 2.03
CA TRP A 13 -17.31 -8.14 2.76
C TRP A 13 -17.53 -8.52 4.23
N SER A 14 -17.09 -7.65 5.14
CA SER A 14 -17.39 -7.81 6.56
C SER A 14 -18.81 -7.32 6.83
N TRP A 15 -19.62 -8.15 7.49
CA TRP A 15 -21.01 -7.84 7.82
C TRP A 15 -21.21 -7.87 9.33
N LYS A 16 -21.93 -6.89 9.86
CA LYS A 16 -22.38 -6.83 11.25
C LYS A 16 -23.88 -7.06 11.28
N LYS A 17 -24.34 -7.93 12.18
CA LYS A 17 -25.76 -8.14 12.43
C LYS A 17 -26.30 -6.95 13.24
N THR A 18 -27.33 -6.31 12.73
CA THR A 18 -28.09 -5.22 13.36
C THR A 18 -29.54 -5.69 13.59
N ASP A 19 -30.31 -4.96 14.38
CA ASP A 19 -31.70 -5.30 14.68
C ASP A 19 -32.57 -5.34 13.40
N ASP A 20 -32.21 -4.54 12.39
CA ASP A 20 -32.87 -4.51 11.06
C ASP A 20 -32.22 -5.44 10.00
N GLY A 21 -31.36 -6.39 10.40
CA GLY A 21 -30.76 -7.37 9.48
C GLY A 21 -29.23 -7.38 9.45
N TRP A 22 -28.63 -7.54 8.27
CA TRP A 22 -27.17 -7.53 8.11
C TRP A 22 -26.72 -6.23 7.46
N LYS A 23 -25.90 -5.45 8.16
CA LYS A 23 -25.30 -4.23 7.64
C LYS A 23 -23.83 -4.47 7.31
N ARG A 24 -23.40 -3.97 6.16
CA ARG A 24 -22.01 -4.02 5.75
C ARG A 24 -21.17 -3.10 6.65
N ILE A 25 -20.03 -3.60 7.13
CA ILE A 25 -19.06 -2.79 7.85
C ILE A 25 -18.32 -1.99 6.78
N ILE A 26 -18.55 -0.67 6.75
CA ILE A 26 -17.81 0.25 5.90
C ILE A 26 -17.05 1.17 6.84
N PHE A 27 -15.73 1.05 6.87
CA PHE A 27 -14.88 1.90 7.69
C PHE A 27 -14.82 3.29 7.04
N TYR A 28 -15.65 4.21 7.51
CA TYR A 28 -15.51 5.64 7.22
C TYR A 28 -15.12 6.38 8.49
N GLY A 29 -14.27 7.41 8.32
CA GLY A 29 -13.54 8.13 9.36
C GLY A 29 -14.33 8.85 10.46
N HIS A 30 -15.57 8.46 10.76
CA HIS A 30 -16.34 8.95 11.91
C HIS A 30 -16.54 7.90 13.03
N GLU A 31 -16.24 6.62 12.81
CA GLU A 31 -16.34 5.56 13.83
C GLU A 31 -15.00 5.21 14.50
N LEU A 32 -13.92 5.92 14.15
CA LEU A 32 -12.60 5.75 14.74
C LEU A 32 -12.40 6.77 15.87
N GLU A 33 -12.92 6.46 17.05
CA GLU A 33 -12.32 7.04 18.27
C GLU A 33 -10.86 6.58 18.31
N ASP A 34 -9.95 7.54 18.27
CA ASP A 34 -8.51 7.38 18.40
C ASP A 34 -8.18 6.60 19.68
N ASN A 35 -8.13 5.27 19.59
CA ASN A 35 -7.42 4.43 20.56
C ASN A 35 -5.92 4.50 20.30
N ASN A 36 -5.39 5.72 20.19
CA ASN A 36 -3.97 6.00 20.28
C ASN A 36 -3.58 5.78 21.75
N LYS A 37 -3.16 4.55 22.09
CA LYS A 37 -2.22 4.38 23.20
C LYS A 37 -0.91 5.03 22.75
N GLU A 38 -0.81 6.33 22.97
CA GLU A 38 0.44 7.09 22.88
C GLU A 38 1.52 6.32 23.64
N ILE A 39 2.59 5.95 22.94
CA ILE A 39 3.82 5.52 23.57
C ILE A 39 4.31 6.71 24.38
N ASP A 40 4.22 6.62 25.71
CA ASP A 40 4.71 7.64 26.62
C ASP A 40 6.24 7.74 26.49
N LEU A 41 6.69 8.68 25.65
CA LEU A 41 8.08 9.01 25.37
C LEU A 41 8.87 9.51 26.61
N LYS A 42 8.27 9.53 27.80
CA LYS A 42 8.95 9.84 29.05
C LYS A 42 9.87 8.72 29.57
N ALA A 43 9.68 7.48 29.14
CA ALA A 43 10.41 6.32 29.69
C ALA A 43 11.86 6.15 29.17
N LEU A 44 12.34 7.00 28.26
CA LEU A 44 13.70 6.88 27.67
C LEU A 44 14.71 7.91 28.20
N CYS A 45 14.39 8.64 29.28
CA CYS A 45 15.29 9.64 29.88
C CYS A 45 15.41 9.52 31.40
N SER A 46 15.39 8.30 31.94
CA SER A 46 15.83 8.04 33.30
C SER A 46 16.97 7.02 33.31
N ASP A 47 18.08 7.48 33.88
CA ASP A 47 19.24 6.74 34.37
C ASP A 47 20.18 6.09 33.34
N ASN A 48 21.28 6.80 33.08
CA ASN A 48 22.58 6.36 33.60
C ASN A 48 23.55 7.55 33.58
N LYS A 49 23.76 8.15 34.76
CA LYS A 49 24.94 8.95 35.06
C LYS A 49 26.10 7.99 35.24
N GLU A 50 27.17 8.16 34.47
CA GLU A 50 28.55 7.98 34.92
C GLU A 50 29.53 8.46 33.81
N ASN A 51 30.26 9.54 34.10
CA ASN A 51 31.65 9.86 33.71
C ASN A 51 31.93 10.08 32.19
N VAL A 52 32.44 11.21 31.64
CA VAL A 52 33.47 12.19 32.06
C VAL A 52 33.43 13.46 31.15
N PHE A 53 33.54 14.66 31.77
CA PHE A 53 34.07 16.01 31.36
C PHE A 53 34.05 16.51 29.89
N VAL A 54 33.94 17.80 29.52
CA VAL A 54 33.47 19.11 30.04
C VAL A 54 33.52 20.03 28.81
N GLY A 55 32.58 20.95 28.68
CA GLY A 55 32.61 22.04 27.71
C GLY A 55 31.33 22.87 27.78
N GLU A 56 31.22 23.68 28.83
CA GLU A 56 30.13 24.63 29.05
C GLU A 56 29.99 25.61 27.88
N VAL A 57 28.90 25.54 27.12
CA VAL A 57 28.28 26.72 26.49
C VAL A 57 26.76 26.58 26.46
N CYS A 58 26.12 27.40 27.30
CA CYS A 58 24.76 27.96 27.19
C CYS A 58 23.53 27.07 27.45
N GLU A 59 23.08 27.13 28.70
CA GLU A 59 21.76 26.74 29.23
C GLU A 59 20.53 27.49 28.64
N LEU A 60 20.69 28.39 27.66
CA LEU A 60 19.56 29.12 27.04
C LEU A 60 18.80 28.33 25.94
N ALA A 61 19.27 27.17 25.50
CA ALA A 61 18.66 26.42 24.39
C ALA A 61 17.53 25.45 24.81
N SER A 62 17.33 25.21 26.11
CA SER A 62 16.43 24.19 26.64
C SER A 62 14.95 24.58 26.56
N THR A 63 14.62 25.87 26.59
CA THR A 63 13.24 26.37 26.49
C THR A 63 12.75 26.47 25.05
N LYS A 64 13.61 26.79 24.07
CA LYS A 64 13.29 26.66 22.63
C LYS A 64 13.11 25.20 22.21
N ARG A 65 13.96 24.29 22.72
CA ARG A 65 13.86 22.84 22.44
C ARG A 65 12.53 22.22 22.86
N LYS A 66 11.91 22.67 23.96
CA LYS A 66 10.60 22.14 24.40
C LYS A 66 9.43 22.61 23.53
N LYS A 67 9.49 23.81 22.95
CA LYS A 67 8.40 24.36 22.12
C LYS A 67 8.30 23.69 20.75
N ASP A 68 9.43 23.27 20.20
CA ASP A 68 9.50 22.61 18.88
C ASP A 68 9.05 21.14 18.92
N LEU A 69 9.26 20.42 20.04
CA LEU A 69 8.74 19.07 20.24
C LEU A 69 7.20 19.04 20.33
N TYR A 70 6.58 20.06 20.94
CA TYR A 70 5.12 20.19 21.02
C TYR A 70 4.46 20.50 19.66
N ASN A 71 5.22 20.98 18.66
CA ASN A 71 4.68 21.25 17.34
C ASN A 71 4.49 19.99 16.47
N ASN A 72 5.05 18.85 16.89
CA ASN A 72 4.73 17.54 16.32
C ASN A 72 3.40 16.98 16.87
N ASN A 73 2.97 17.46 18.04
CA ASN A 73 1.70 17.11 18.71
C ASN A 73 0.53 18.02 18.35
N THR A 74 0.64 18.86 17.31
CA THR A 74 -0.56 19.45 16.71
C THR A 74 -1.35 18.30 16.10
N LYS A 75 -2.46 17.91 16.77
CA LYS A 75 -3.56 17.13 16.22
C LYS A 75 -3.62 17.40 14.73
N SER A 76 -3.36 16.38 13.90
CA SER A 76 -3.33 16.55 12.46
C SER A 76 -4.69 17.08 12.02
N GLN A 77 -4.76 18.38 11.77
CA GLN A 77 -5.92 19.10 11.25
C GLN A 77 -6.11 18.78 9.75
N PHE A 78 -5.83 17.54 9.36
CA PHE A 78 -6.05 16.97 8.05
C PHE A 78 -7.14 15.90 8.19
N VAL A 79 -8.31 16.31 8.69
CA VAL A 79 -9.55 15.54 8.60
C VAL A 79 -10.22 15.96 7.30
N PHE A 80 -9.56 15.70 6.18
CA PHE A 80 -10.19 15.80 4.88
C PHE A 80 -10.44 14.38 4.40
N THR A 81 -11.69 13.96 4.54
CA THR A 81 -12.21 12.64 4.18
C THR A 81 -13.19 12.80 3.03
N ASP A 82 -12.77 13.55 2.01
CA ASP A 82 -13.61 13.81 0.86
C ASP A 82 -13.82 12.47 0.13
N LYS A 83 -15.08 12.06 -0.02
CA LYS A 83 -15.44 10.80 -0.70
C LYS A 83 -15.00 10.78 -2.16
N TRP A 84 -14.81 11.97 -2.72
CA TRP A 84 -14.44 12.22 -4.09
C TRP A 84 -13.77 13.58 -4.22
N ILE A 85 -12.95 13.77 -5.25
CA ILE A 85 -12.24 15.03 -5.51
C ILE A 85 -12.41 15.44 -6.98
N TYR A 86 -12.47 16.75 -7.26
CA TYR A 86 -12.42 17.26 -8.63
C TYR A 86 -10.97 17.32 -9.12
N VAL A 87 -10.67 16.64 -10.21
CA VAL A 87 -9.36 16.70 -10.87
C VAL A 87 -9.45 17.69 -12.01
N GLN A 88 -8.57 18.70 -12.01
CA GLN A 88 -8.56 19.72 -13.04
C GLN A 88 -7.26 19.68 -13.84
N LYS A 89 -7.39 19.60 -15.17
CA LYS A 89 -6.26 19.76 -16.09
C LYS A 89 -6.01 21.26 -16.32
N GLY A 90 -5.17 21.86 -15.48
CA GLY A 90 -4.72 23.26 -15.59
C GLY A 90 -5.43 24.24 -14.64
N SER A 91 -4.68 25.23 -14.15
CA SER A 91 -5.19 26.22 -13.19
C SER A 91 -5.99 27.33 -13.90
N THR A 92 -7.29 27.44 -13.62
CA THR A 92 -8.10 28.60 -13.99
C THR A 92 -8.71 29.19 -12.73
N LYS A 93 -8.62 30.52 -12.56
CA LYS A 93 -9.10 31.24 -11.36
C LYS A 93 -10.60 31.05 -11.04
N GLU A 94 -11.38 30.49 -11.97
CA GLU A 94 -12.84 30.40 -11.89
C GLU A 94 -13.38 29.00 -11.52
N ARG A 95 -12.53 27.96 -11.43
CA ARG A 95 -12.97 26.59 -11.07
C ARG A 95 -12.13 26.02 -9.93
N HIS A 96 -12.80 25.48 -8.91
CA HIS A 96 -12.18 24.86 -7.73
C HIS A 96 -11.87 23.38 -8.02
N GLY A 97 -10.73 23.11 -8.66
CA GLY A 97 -10.26 21.75 -8.91
C GLY A 97 -8.83 21.54 -8.41
N TYR A 98 -8.53 20.32 -7.98
CA TYR A 98 -7.19 19.96 -7.53
C TYR A 98 -6.28 19.75 -8.74
N CYS A 99 -5.13 20.40 -8.70
CA CYS A 99 -4.21 20.48 -9.82
C CYS A 99 -2.91 19.71 -9.56
N THR A 100 -2.63 19.33 -8.31
CA THR A 100 -1.37 18.66 -7.94
C THR A 100 -1.59 17.33 -7.22
N LEU A 101 -0.60 16.43 -7.36
CA LEU A 101 -0.56 15.14 -6.66
C LEU A 101 -0.65 15.31 -5.14
N GLY A 102 0.00 16.34 -4.59
CA GLY A 102 0.02 16.61 -3.16
C GLY A 102 -1.35 17.04 -2.60
N GLU A 103 -2.12 17.80 -3.37
CA GLU A 103 -3.49 18.17 -3.00
C GLU A 103 -4.41 16.95 -2.98
N ALA A 104 -4.35 16.12 -4.03
CA ALA A 104 -5.12 14.88 -4.09
C ALA A 104 -4.79 13.93 -2.94
N LEU A 105 -3.49 13.77 -2.61
CA LEU A 105 -3.02 12.96 -1.49
C LEU A 105 -3.57 13.43 -0.14
N ASN A 106 -3.72 14.74 0.04
CA ASN A 106 -4.20 15.34 1.29
C ASN A 106 -5.72 15.31 1.45
N ARG A 107 -6.47 15.12 0.36
CA ARG A 107 -7.93 15.25 0.34
C ARG A 107 -8.66 13.92 0.25
N LEU A 108 -8.09 12.96 -0.48
CA LEU A 108 -8.63 11.62 -0.56
C LEU A 108 -8.37 10.86 0.74
N ASP A 109 -9.38 10.13 1.19
CA ASP A 109 -9.31 9.33 2.41
C ASP A 109 -8.52 8.02 2.20
N PHE A 110 -7.21 8.14 2.04
CA PHE A 110 -6.31 6.97 2.02
C PHE A 110 -6.20 6.30 3.39
N SER A 111 -6.45 7.03 4.49
CA SER A 111 -6.36 6.51 5.85
C SER A 111 -7.42 5.43 6.11
N SER A 112 -8.68 5.70 5.76
CA SER A 112 -9.75 4.70 5.87
C SER A 112 -9.61 3.61 4.81
N ALA A 113 -9.15 3.98 3.60
CA ALA A 113 -8.91 3.00 2.53
C ALA A 113 -7.88 1.93 2.91
N ILE A 114 -6.89 2.25 3.75
CA ILE A 114 -5.93 1.25 4.25
C ILE A 114 -6.62 0.19 5.09
N GLN A 115 -7.69 0.52 5.82
CA GLN A 115 -8.39 -0.45 6.66
C GLN A 115 -9.12 -1.52 5.86
N ASP A 116 -9.54 -1.16 4.63
CA ASP A 116 -10.16 -2.08 3.69
C ASP A 116 -9.11 -2.92 2.96
N LEU A 117 -9.14 -4.24 3.18
CA LEU A 117 -8.22 -5.19 2.56
C LEU A 117 -8.28 -5.19 1.03
N SER A 118 -9.44 -4.84 0.44
CA SER A 118 -9.59 -4.76 -1.02
C SER A 118 -8.83 -3.59 -1.65
N ARG A 119 -8.65 -2.50 -0.89
CA ARG A 119 -7.93 -1.27 -1.30
C ARG A 119 -6.50 -1.24 -0.81
N PHE A 120 -6.16 -1.98 0.25
CA PHE A 120 -4.84 -1.96 0.88
C PHE A 120 -3.70 -2.12 -0.13
N ASN A 121 -3.76 -3.15 -0.98
CA ASN A 121 -2.72 -3.43 -1.98
C ASN A 121 -2.57 -2.28 -3.00
N TYR A 122 -3.68 -1.63 -3.36
CA TYR A 122 -3.69 -0.46 -4.24
C TYR A 122 -2.97 0.71 -3.58
N VAL A 123 -3.34 1.04 -2.34
CA VAL A 123 -2.75 2.17 -1.60
C VAL A 123 -1.26 1.95 -1.33
N ALA A 124 -0.88 0.76 -0.85
CA ALA A 124 0.53 0.44 -0.62
C ALA A 124 1.35 0.51 -1.91
N LYS A 125 0.82 0.05 -3.05
CA LYS A 125 1.50 0.19 -4.34
C LYS A 125 1.64 1.65 -4.77
N LEU A 126 0.59 2.45 -4.62
CA LEU A 126 0.64 3.88 -4.92
C LEU A 126 1.72 4.58 -4.09
N PHE A 127 1.79 4.28 -2.80
CA PHE A 127 2.81 4.84 -1.90
C PHE A 127 4.21 4.40 -2.30
N GLN A 128 4.41 3.15 -2.71
CA GLN A 128 5.67 2.67 -3.26
C GLN A 128 6.09 3.47 -4.51
N LEU A 129 5.18 3.74 -5.44
CA LEU A 129 5.48 4.53 -6.64
C LEU A 129 5.81 6.00 -6.33
N ILE A 130 5.09 6.60 -5.37
CA ILE A 130 5.39 7.94 -4.86
C ILE A 130 6.79 7.98 -4.24
N ALA A 131 7.15 6.98 -3.41
CA ALA A 131 8.46 6.85 -2.80
C ALA A 131 9.60 6.78 -3.83
N ARG A 132 9.37 6.10 -4.96
CA ARG A 132 10.38 5.94 -6.02
C ARG A 132 10.62 7.20 -6.84
N SER A 133 9.57 7.98 -7.11
CA SER A 133 9.62 8.99 -8.18
C SER A 133 9.11 10.38 -7.82
N GLN A 134 8.15 10.51 -6.91
CA GLN A 134 7.42 11.78 -6.69
C GLN A 134 7.65 12.42 -5.33
N LEU A 135 8.33 11.75 -4.39
CA LEU A 135 8.45 12.22 -3.00
C LEU A 135 9.02 13.65 -2.89
N ARG A 136 9.94 14.05 -3.79
CA ARG A 136 10.51 15.40 -3.88
C ARG A 136 9.54 16.47 -4.39
N ASN A 137 8.60 16.05 -5.24
CA ASN A 137 7.65 16.93 -5.93
C ASN A 137 6.43 17.24 -5.05
N LEU A 138 6.28 16.54 -3.92
CA LEU A 138 5.25 16.80 -2.94
C LEU A 138 5.56 18.04 -2.10
N SER A 139 4.52 18.83 -1.82
CA SER A 139 4.60 19.92 -0.84
C SER A 139 4.92 19.39 0.57
N GLY A 140 5.42 20.24 1.47
CA GLY A 140 5.75 19.82 2.83
C GLY A 140 4.58 19.22 3.60
N ALA A 141 3.36 19.74 3.39
CA ALA A 141 2.14 19.19 3.95
C ALA A 141 1.83 17.80 3.38
N ALA A 142 1.95 17.62 2.06
CA ALA A 142 1.75 16.32 1.41
C ALA A 142 2.81 15.29 1.81
N GLN A 143 4.08 15.70 1.99
CA GLN A 143 5.12 14.83 2.53
C GLN A 143 4.80 14.41 3.97
N LYS A 144 4.36 15.34 4.84
CA LYS A 144 3.94 15.01 6.21
C LYS A 144 2.79 13.99 6.19
N ASN A 145 1.78 14.21 5.37
CA ASN A 145 0.65 13.30 5.23
C ASN A 145 1.08 11.92 4.67
N TYR A 146 2.00 11.90 3.71
CA TYR A 146 2.59 10.66 3.19
C TYR A 146 3.21 9.81 4.31
N PHE A 147 4.04 10.39 5.19
CA PHE A 147 4.63 9.63 6.29
C PHE A 147 3.60 9.19 7.33
N ASN A 148 2.60 10.01 7.62
CA ASN A 148 1.51 9.65 8.54
C ASN A 148 0.70 8.47 8.01
N ILE A 149 0.37 8.47 6.72
CA ILE A 149 -0.36 7.37 6.09
C ILE A 149 0.54 6.13 5.99
N LEU A 150 1.82 6.29 5.67
CA LEU A 150 2.78 5.19 5.64
C LEU A 150 2.91 4.50 7.00
N GLU A 151 2.93 5.27 8.09
CA GLU A 151 2.90 4.72 9.46
C GLU A 151 1.66 3.85 9.69
N LYS A 152 0.48 4.30 9.21
CA LYS A 152 -0.76 3.51 9.27
C LYS A 152 -0.68 2.24 8.43
N ILE A 153 -0.07 2.30 7.25
CA ILE A 153 0.19 1.11 6.41
C ILE A 153 1.04 0.10 7.18
N VAL A 154 2.15 0.55 7.78
CA VAL A 154 3.05 -0.33 8.54
C VAL A 154 2.36 -0.93 9.75
N ARG A 155 1.66 -0.12 10.56
CA ARG A 155 0.90 -0.61 11.72
C ARG A 155 -0.11 -1.67 11.33
N LYS A 156 -0.91 -1.42 10.28
CA LYS A 156 -1.88 -2.41 9.80
C LYS A 156 -1.24 -3.75 9.45
N VAL A 157 -0.07 -3.76 8.82
CA VAL A 157 0.63 -5.01 8.51
C VAL A 157 1.18 -5.70 9.74
N LEU A 158 1.67 -4.94 10.72
CA LEU A 158 2.15 -5.50 11.99
C LEU A 158 1.00 -6.12 12.80
N ASP A 159 -0.18 -5.50 12.76
CA ASP A 159 -1.36 -5.96 13.50
C ASP A 159 -2.08 -7.11 12.77
N ASP A 160 -2.40 -6.92 11.49
CA ASP A 160 -3.23 -7.86 10.70
C ASP A 160 -2.41 -8.95 9.99
N HIS A 161 -1.08 -8.83 9.95
CA HIS A 161 -0.18 -9.73 9.22
C HIS A 161 -0.47 -9.84 7.71
N TYR A 162 -1.20 -8.87 7.16
CA TYR A 162 -1.65 -8.88 5.77
C TYR A 162 -0.57 -8.38 4.80
N ASN A 163 -0.16 -9.24 3.86
CA ASN A 163 0.81 -8.95 2.80
C ASN A 163 2.08 -8.16 3.24
N PRO A 164 2.90 -8.70 4.16
CA PRO A 164 4.09 -8.01 4.67
C PRO A 164 5.17 -7.78 3.61
N ARG A 165 5.20 -8.59 2.55
CA ARG A 165 6.18 -8.47 1.46
C ARG A 165 6.05 -7.14 0.73
N LEU A 166 4.83 -6.72 0.41
CA LEU A 166 4.57 -5.46 -0.29
C LEU A 166 5.11 -4.24 0.49
N VAL A 167 4.92 -4.22 1.81
CA VAL A 167 5.38 -3.12 2.67
C VAL A 167 6.89 -3.17 2.89
N LYS A 168 7.49 -4.36 2.98
CA LYS A 168 8.96 -4.52 2.99
C LYS A 168 9.58 -3.92 1.73
N ASP A 169 9.03 -4.23 0.55
CA ASP A 169 9.50 -3.69 -0.72
C ASP A 169 9.33 -2.16 -0.78
N LEU A 170 8.19 -1.64 -0.31
CA LEU A 170 7.93 -0.20 -0.20
C LEU A 170 8.99 0.50 0.66
N LEU A 171 9.23 0.01 1.88
CA LEU A 171 10.22 0.61 2.78
C LEU A 171 11.64 0.47 2.22
N GLN A 172 11.94 -0.61 1.50
CA GLN A 172 13.22 -0.78 0.83
C GLN A 172 13.43 0.27 -0.27
N ASP A 173 12.43 0.47 -1.13
CA ASP A 173 12.46 1.50 -2.17
C ASP A 173 12.58 2.90 -1.57
N LEU A 174 11.79 3.19 -0.53
CA LEU A 174 11.84 4.47 0.17
C LEU A 174 13.24 4.73 0.72
N SER A 175 13.85 3.79 1.44
CA SER A 175 15.22 3.98 1.94
C SER A 175 16.24 4.16 0.82
N SER A 176 16.08 3.43 -0.28
CA SER A 176 17.01 3.50 -1.42
C SER A 176 16.90 4.86 -2.12
N THR A 177 15.67 5.37 -2.30
CA THR A 177 15.43 6.73 -2.80
C THR A 177 16.02 7.76 -1.85
N LEU A 178 15.73 7.69 -0.55
CA LEU A 178 16.24 8.67 0.41
C LEU A 178 17.78 8.68 0.48
N HIS A 179 18.42 7.51 0.41
CA HIS A 179 19.87 7.38 0.37
C HIS A 179 20.47 7.99 -0.90
N SER A 180 19.91 7.67 -2.08
CA SER A 180 20.32 8.27 -3.36
C SER A 180 20.19 9.80 -3.33
N LEU A 181 19.09 10.30 -2.78
CA LEU A 181 18.82 11.72 -2.63
C LEU A 181 19.81 12.42 -1.69
N ALA A 182 20.16 11.80 -0.56
CA ALA A 182 21.14 12.33 0.38
C ALA A 182 22.53 12.46 -0.26
N ILE A 183 22.96 11.45 -1.02
CA ILE A 183 24.28 11.43 -1.66
C ILE A 183 24.36 12.45 -2.81
N HIS A 184 23.38 12.48 -3.71
CA HIS A 184 23.48 13.26 -4.95
C HIS A 184 23.05 14.72 -4.83
N VAL A 185 22.15 15.06 -3.91
CA VAL A 185 21.59 16.43 -3.81
C VAL A 185 22.30 17.25 -2.72
N GLY A 186 23.03 16.61 -1.80
CA GLY A 186 23.84 17.29 -0.77
C GLY A 186 23.03 18.19 0.19
N ARG A 187 21.70 18.15 0.13
CA ARG A 187 20.77 18.87 1.00
C ARG A 187 19.61 17.97 1.39
N CYS A 188 19.01 18.26 2.54
CA CYS A 188 17.74 17.66 2.96
C CYS A 188 16.67 17.89 1.87
N VAL A 189 16.37 16.85 1.10
CA VAL A 189 15.46 16.89 -0.06
C VAL A 189 13.96 17.00 0.28
N LEU A 190 13.50 16.34 1.34
CA LEU A 190 12.22 16.56 2.03
C LEU A 190 12.21 17.82 2.90
N VAL A 191 10.99 18.31 3.12
CA VAL A 191 10.68 19.48 3.91
C VAL A 191 10.84 19.18 5.41
N GLY A 192 11.60 20.03 6.10
CA GLY A 192 11.86 19.95 7.54
C GLY A 192 13.31 20.29 7.90
N ASN A 193 13.57 20.50 9.20
CA ASN A 193 14.94 20.60 9.69
C ASN A 193 15.61 19.22 9.75
N VAL A 194 16.95 19.20 9.89
CA VAL A 194 17.76 17.97 9.94
C VAL A 194 17.28 16.98 11.02
N ASN A 195 16.73 17.47 12.13
CA ASN A 195 16.26 16.62 13.22
C ASN A 195 14.99 15.84 12.85
N ILE A 196 14.02 16.48 12.18
CA ILE A 196 12.81 15.83 11.67
C ILE A 196 13.19 14.69 10.71
N TRP A 197 14.22 14.93 9.93
CA TRP A 197 14.77 13.95 9.00
C TRP A 197 15.42 12.75 9.64
N LEU A 198 16.32 12.99 10.59
CA LEU A 198 16.94 11.92 11.37
C LEU A 198 15.88 11.08 12.10
N CYS A 199 14.85 11.74 12.63
CA CYS A 199 13.71 11.05 13.25
C CYS A 199 12.99 10.14 12.25
N ARG A 200 12.63 10.65 11.06
CA ARG A 200 11.98 9.84 10.01
C ARG A 200 12.83 8.65 9.57
N LEU A 201 14.14 8.85 9.38
CA LEU A 201 15.05 7.77 9.00
C LEU A 201 15.14 6.69 10.09
N LYS A 202 15.21 7.11 11.36
CA LYS A 202 15.18 6.21 12.50
C LYS A 202 13.89 5.39 12.52
N THR A 203 12.74 6.04 12.35
CA THR A 203 11.44 5.38 12.31
C THR A 203 11.32 4.38 11.14
N ILE A 204 11.80 4.73 9.95
CA ILE A 204 11.82 3.80 8.80
C ILE A 204 12.70 2.58 9.11
N HIS A 205 13.84 2.77 9.77
CA HIS A 205 14.71 1.68 10.18
C HIS A 205 14.03 0.77 11.20
N GLU A 206 13.38 1.34 12.22
CA GLU A 206 12.59 0.60 13.22
C GLU A 206 11.47 -0.20 12.56
N TRP A 207 10.71 0.39 11.62
CA TRP A 207 9.66 -0.31 10.87
C TRP A 207 10.20 -1.50 10.07
N LYS A 208 11.35 -1.33 9.41
CA LYS A 208 12.01 -2.44 8.70
C LYS A 208 12.39 -3.56 9.64
N GLN A 209 12.96 -3.24 10.81
CA GLN A 209 13.33 -4.23 11.80
C GLN A 209 12.10 -4.99 12.33
N GLN A 210 11.02 -4.28 12.67
CA GLN A 210 9.77 -4.87 13.11
C GLN A 210 9.18 -5.82 12.05
N LEU A 211 9.13 -5.41 10.78
CA LEU A 211 8.62 -6.24 9.70
C LEU A 211 9.53 -7.45 9.41
N ASN A 212 10.84 -7.31 9.55
CA ASN A 212 11.78 -8.43 9.37
C ASN A 212 11.62 -9.49 10.46
N ASN A 213 11.31 -9.06 11.68
CA ASN A 213 11.07 -9.95 12.83
C ASN A 213 9.59 -10.38 12.96
N LEU A 214 8.74 -10.03 11.99
CA LEU A 214 7.32 -10.36 12.03
C LEU A 214 7.14 -11.88 11.89
N HIS A 215 6.56 -12.49 12.93
CA HIS A 215 6.16 -13.89 12.93
C HIS A 215 4.65 -13.97 12.81
N ILE A 216 4.16 -14.68 11.79
CA ILE A 216 2.72 -14.95 11.66
C ILE A 216 2.34 -15.93 12.77
N PRO A 217 1.44 -15.55 13.70
CA PRO A 217 1.05 -16.42 14.80
C PRO A 217 0.40 -17.69 14.24
N LYS A 218 0.78 -18.85 14.78
CA LYS A 218 0.15 -20.12 14.43
C LYS A 218 -1.30 -20.09 14.91
N GLN A 219 -2.25 -19.97 13.98
CA GLN A 219 -3.66 -20.18 14.31
C GLN A 219 -3.91 -21.67 14.53
N ILE A 220 -4.31 -22.03 15.75
CA ILE A 220 -4.80 -23.38 16.05
C ILE A 220 -6.23 -23.45 15.52
N CYS A 221 -6.39 -23.97 14.32
CA CYS A 221 -7.71 -24.26 13.76
C CYS A 221 -8.00 -25.74 13.96
N ASN A 222 -9.11 -26.07 14.64
CA ASN A 222 -9.57 -27.46 14.83
C ASN A 222 -10.34 -27.99 13.59
N GLY A 223 -10.26 -27.29 12.45
CA GLY A 223 -10.93 -27.65 11.21
C GLY A 223 -10.04 -28.46 10.27
N VAL A 224 -10.59 -28.77 9.09
CA VAL A 224 -9.88 -29.47 8.01
C VAL A 224 -8.64 -28.68 7.60
N SER A 225 -7.48 -29.32 7.64
CA SER A 225 -6.22 -28.69 7.21
C SER A 225 -6.11 -28.64 5.68
N PHE A 226 -5.33 -27.71 5.13
CA PHE A 226 -5.12 -27.61 3.69
C PHE A 226 -4.60 -28.92 3.06
N ASN A 227 -3.80 -29.68 3.82
CA ASN A 227 -3.24 -30.96 3.39
C ASN A 227 -4.29 -32.09 3.31
N GLU A 228 -5.43 -31.94 3.98
CA GLU A 228 -6.54 -32.91 3.96
C GLU A 228 -7.45 -32.71 2.76
N LEU A 229 -7.32 -31.59 2.03
CA LEU A 229 -8.08 -31.38 0.80
C LEU A 229 -7.62 -32.34 -0.31
N PRO A 230 -8.52 -32.80 -1.20
CA PRO A 230 -8.13 -33.59 -2.37
C PRO A 230 -7.06 -32.88 -3.22
N LEU A 231 -6.13 -33.65 -3.80
CA LEU A 231 -5.01 -33.11 -4.59
C LEU A 231 -5.46 -32.20 -5.74
N HIS A 232 -6.56 -32.53 -6.42
CA HIS A 232 -7.10 -31.69 -7.49
C HIS A 232 -7.54 -30.31 -6.97
N THR A 233 -8.17 -30.27 -5.79
CA THR A 233 -8.61 -29.03 -5.13
C THR A 233 -7.42 -28.18 -4.70
N GLN A 234 -6.38 -28.80 -4.13
CA GLN A 234 -5.13 -28.10 -3.81
C GLN A 234 -4.52 -27.49 -5.08
N ASN A 235 -4.41 -28.26 -6.16
CA ASN A 235 -3.87 -27.78 -7.44
C ASN A 235 -4.71 -26.64 -8.05
N ASP A 236 -6.04 -26.72 -7.95
CA ASP A 236 -6.93 -25.66 -8.41
C ASP A 236 -6.74 -24.36 -7.61
N ILE A 237 -6.56 -24.46 -6.29
CA ILE A 237 -6.25 -23.31 -5.42
C ILE A 237 -4.90 -22.70 -5.82
N LEU A 238 -3.86 -23.52 -6.02
CA LEU A 238 -2.54 -23.04 -6.47
C LEU A 238 -2.66 -22.32 -7.81
N CYS A 239 -3.47 -22.84 -8.74
CA CYS A 239 -3.74 -22.23 -10.04
C CYS A 239 -4.45 -20.87 -9.97
N LYS A 240 -4.99 -20.48 -8.81
CA LYS A 240 -5.56 -19.14 -8.59
C LYS A 240 -4.54 -18.14 -8.05
N LEU A 241 -3.39 -18.57 -7.53
CA LEU A 241 -2.36 -17.66 -7.05
C LEU A 241 -1.81 -16.81 -8.20
N SER A 242 -1.70 -15.50 -7.97
CA SER A 242 -1.19 -14.54 -8.96
C SER A 242 0.27 -14.16 -8.74
N ASP A 243 0.89 -14.52 -7.62
CA ASP A 243 2.32 -14.24 -7.37
C ASP A 243 3.14 -15.53 -7.38
N ALA A 244 4.20 -15.52 -8.18
CA ALA A 244 5.17 -16.61 -8.25
C ALA A 244 5.89 -16.86 -6.93
N CYS A 245 6.15 -15.81 -6.15
CA CYS A 245 6.80 -15.97 -4.85
C CYS A 245 5.90 -16.70 -3.85
N ASP A 246 4.58 -16.48 -3.91
CA ASP A 246 3.63 -17.22 -3.06
C ASP A 246 3.59 -18.70 -3.45
N ILE A 247 3.60 -19.01 -4.75
CA ILE A 247 3.70 -20.39 -5.26
C ILE A 247 4.99 -21.08 -4.77
N ILE A 248 6.13 -20.39 -4.89
CA ILE A 248 7.44 -20.94 -4.49
C ILE A 248 7.50 -21.17 -2.98
N ASN A 249 7.08 -20.19 -2.18
CA ASN A 249 7.09 -20.30 -0.72
C ASN A 249 6.14 -21.41 -0.24
N LEU A 250 4.98 -21.56 -0.91
CA LEU A 250 4.05 -22.64 -0.61
C LEU A 250 4.63 -24.02 -0.95
N GLY A 251 5.40 -24.13 -2.03
CA GLY A 251 6.13 -25.35 -2.38
C GLY A 251 7.19 -25.77 -1.35
N GLN A 252 7.66 -24.84 -0.51
CA GLN A 252 8.61 -25.13 0.57
C GLN A 252 7.94 -25.69 1.84
N ALA A 253 6.60 -25.66 1.92
CA ALA A 253 5.88 -26.04 3.13
C ALA A 253 5.77 -27.57 3.32
N THR A 254 5.53 -28.32 2.24
CA THR A 254 5.42 -29.79 2.26
C THR A 254 5.86 -30.41 0.93
N PRO A 255 6.28 -31.69 0.90
CA PRO A 255 6.66 -32.37 -0.34
C PRO A 255 5.54 -32.47 -1.38
N THR A 256 4.29 -32.61 -0.93
CA THR A 256 3.12 -32.63 -1.82
C THR A 256 2.94 -31.30 -2.53
N LEU A 257 3.03 -30.19 -1.79
CA LEU A 257 2.94 -28.84 -2.35
C LEU A 257 4.15 -28.49 -3.20
N GLN A 258 5.34 -29.01 -2.88
CA GLN A 258 6.51 -28.91 -3.74
C GLN A 258 6.21 -29.47 -5.13
N SER A 259 5.69 -30.70 -5.21
CA SER A 259 5.32 -31.34 -6.48
C SER A 259 4.27 -30.53 -7.26
N LEU A 260 3.24 -30.01 -6.58
CA LEU A 260 2.22 -29.19 -7.22
C LEU A 260 2.75 -27.81 -7.69
N SER A 261 3.65 -27.20 -6.93
CA SER A 261 4.24 -25.89 -7.25
C SER A 261 5.15 -25.92 -8.48
N GLU A 262 5.72 -27.09 -8.81
CA GLU A 262 6.53 -27.31 -10.01
C GLU A 262 5.70 -27.70 -11.25
N SER A 263 4.37 -27.72 -11.14
CA SER A 263 3.48 -28.08 -12.24
C SER A 263 3.62 -27.12 -13.43
N SER A 264 3.96 -27.66 -14.60
CA SER A 264 4.07 -26.92 -15.87
C SER A 264 2.78 -26.16 -16.22
N ILE A 265 1.61 -26.76 -15.96
CA ILE A 265 0.29 -26.15 -16.23
C ILE A 265 0.07 -24.91 -15.35
N LEU A 266 0.51 -24.95 -14.09
CA LEU A 266 0.41 -23.83 -13.15
C LEU A 266 1.16 -22.61 -13.68
N TRP A 267 2.44 -22.79 -14.04
CA TRP A 267 3.28 -21.72 -14.56
C TRP A 267 2.82 -21.22 -15.93
N LYS A 268 2.27 -22.11 -16.78
CA LYS A 268 1.63 -21.71 -18.03
C LYS A 268 0.43 -20.80 -17.78
N LYS A 269 -0.47 -21.16 -16.86
CA LYS A 269 -1.61 -20.32 -16.46
C LYS A 269 -1.15 -18.98 -15.90
N LEU A 270 -0.11 -18.98 -15.07
CA LEU A 270 0.47 -17.75 -14.50
C LEU A 270 1.06 -16.83 -15.58
N CYS A 271 1.79 -17.39 -16.55
CA CYS A 271 2.27 -16.65 -17.72
C CYS A 271 1.12 -16.03 -18.52
N HIS A 272 0.09 -16.82 -18.85
CA HIS A 272 -1.09 -16.31 -19.54
C HIS A 272 -1.77 -15.21 -18.74
N PHE A 273 -1.92 -15.37 -17.43
CA PHE A 273 -2.57 -14.39 -16.57
C PHE A 273 -1.87 -13.01 -16.61
N HIS A 274 -0.53 -12.99 -16.56
CA HIS A 274 0.25 -11.75 -16.53
C HIS A 274 0.58 -11.14 -17.90
N PHE A 275 0.66 -11.96 -18.94
CA PHE A 275 1.25 -11.54 -20.22
C PHE A 275 0.35 -11.75 -21.45
N SER A 276 -0.86 -12.30 -21.30
CA SER A 276 -1.79 -12.60 -22.41
C SER A 276 -2.14 -11.41 -23.31
N ASP A 277 -2.24 -10.21 -22.74
CA ASP A 277 -2.62 -9.00 -23.48
C ASP A 277 -1.48 -8.42 -24.33
N LYS A 278 -0.25 -8.92 -24.17
CA LYS A 278 0.92 -8.41 -24.89
C LYS A 278 1.03 -9.11 -26.24
N GLN A 279 0.97 -8.33 -27.32
CA GLN A 279 0.94 -8.82 -28.71
C GLN A 279 2.02 -9.87 -29.02
N PHE A 280 3.19 -9.80 -28.39
CA PHE A 280 4.28 -10.78 -28.54
C PHE A 280 4.00 -12.14 -27.87
N CYS A 281 3.25 -12.19 -26.77
CA CYS A 281 2.88 -13.45 -26.14
C CYS A 281 1.92 -14.26 -27.01
N LYS A 282 1.10 -13.60 -27.85
CA LYS A 282 0.27 -14.31 -28.84
C LYS A 282 1.13 -15.13 -29.82
N ASN A 283 2.33 -14.65 -30.15
CA ASN A 283 3.22 -15.28 -31.12
C ASN A 283 4.20 -16.30 -30.49
N LEU A 284 4.63 -16.10 -29.24
CA LEU A 284 5.60 -16.98 -28.54
C LEU A 284 4.96 -18.03 -27.62
N VAL A 285 3.79 -17.74 -27.02
CA VAL A 285 3.16 -18.60 -25.97
C VAL A 285 2.23 -19.66 -26.58
N LEU A 286 1.78 -19.48 -27.83
CA LEU A 286 0.82 -20.37 -28.49
C LEU A 286 1.43 -21.24 -29.60
N SER A 287 2.69 -21.03 -29.98
CA SER A 287 3.37 -21.91 -30.94
C SER A 287 3.95 -23.14 -30.24
N LYS A 288 3.09 -24.16 -30.08
CA LYS A 288 3.40 -25.60 -29.98
C LYS A 288 4.90 -25.98 -29.83
N SER A 289 5.46 -25.90 -28.63
CA SER A 289 6.57 -26.78 -28.28
C SER A 289 6.24 -27.52 -26.98
N ASP A 290 6.20 -28.84 -27.05
CA ASP A 290 5.86 -29.72 -25.93
C ASP A 290 6.96 -29.75 -24.84
N HIS A 291 7.98 -28.89 -24.96
CA HIS A 291 9.16 -28.81 -24.09
C HIS A 291 9.42 -27.41 -23.50
N VAL A 292 8.41 -26.53 -23.45
CA VAL A 292 8.60 -25.23 -22.76
C VAL A 292 8.65 -25.43 -21.25
N ASP A 293 9.78 -25.05 -20.63
CA ASP A 293 9.84 -24.78 -19.20
C ASP A 293 9.12 -23.45 -18.91
N TRP A 294 7.85 -23.57 -18.52
CA TRP A 294 6.99 -22.43 -18.23
C TRP A 294 7.45 -21.61 -17.01
N LYS A 295 8.16 -22.23 -16.06
CA LYS A 295 8.69 -21.53 -14.89
C LYS A 295 9.85 -20.65 -15.31
N LEU A 296 10.79 -21.17 -16.10
CA LEU A 296 11.87 -20.38 -16.68
C LEU A 296 11.33 -19.28 -17.60
N MET A 297 10.33 -19.60 -18.43
CA MET A 297 9.67 -18.63 -19.31
C MET A 297 9.05 -17.48 -18.49
N TYR A 298 8.36 -17.78 -17.40
CA TYR A 298 7.76 -16.76 -16.51
C TYR A 298 8.81 -15.76 -16.02
N PHE A 299 9.94 -16.24 -15.48
CA PHE A 299 11.00 -15.37 -14.98
C PHE A 299 11.70 -14.58 -16.10
N THR A 300 11.79 -15.16 -17.29
CA THR A 300 12.33 -14.47 -18.47
C THR A 300 11.42 -13.32 -18.91
N LEU A 301 10.11 -13.56 -18.98
CA LEU A 301 9.13 -12.53 -19.32
C LEU A 301 9.06 -11.44 -18.26
N ARG A 302 9.13 -11.80 -16.97
CA ARG A 302 9.16 -10.85 -15.84
C ARG A 302 10.27 -9.81 -15.94
N LYS A 303 11.42 -10.17 -16.49
CA LYS A 303 12.57 -9.25 -16.64
C LYS A 303 12.33 -8.18 -17.70
N HIS A 304 11.57 -8.50 -18.74
CA HIS A 304 11.41 -7.64 -19.92
C HIS A 304 10.08 -6.89 -19.94
N TYR A 305 9.09 -7.39 -19.20
CA TYR A 305 7.71 -6.91 -19.30
C TYR A 305 7.10 -6.67 -17.92
N PRO A 306 6.39 -5.55 -17.70
CA PRO A 306 5.72 -5.29 -16.42
C PRO A 306 4.63 -6.33 -16.15
N MET A 307 4.49 -6.75 -14.91
CA MET A 307 3.42 -7.69 -14.53
C MET A 307 2.04 -7.04 -14.65
N ARG A 308 1.01 -7.86 -14.79
CA ARG A 308 -0.38 -7.37 -14.75
C ARG A 308 -0.70 -6.95 -13.31
N GLU A 309 -1.04 -5.69 -13.13
CA GLU A 309 -1.51 -5.17 -11.85
C GLU A 309 -3.03 -5.37 -11.76
N GLN A 310 -3.49 -6.03 -10.68
CA GLN A 310 -4.90 -6.17 -10.36
C GLN A 310 -5.09 -5.93 -8.86
N TYR A 311 -6.10 -5.12 -8.54
CA TYR A 311 -6.47 -4.74 -7.19
C TYR A 311 -7.93 -5.12 -6.95
N GLY A 312 -8.30 -5.35 -5.69
CA GLY A 312 -9.69 -5.66 -5.34
C GLY A 312 -10.60 -4.48 -5.69
N ASP A 313 -10.32 -3.33 -5.09
CA ASP A 313 -11.00 -2.06 -5.36
C ASP A 313 -9.98 -1.01 -5.81
N THR A 314 -10.40 -0.12 -6.72
CA THR A 314 -9.56 0.94 -7.30
C THR A 314 -10.23 2.31 -7.26
N LEU A 315 -9.44 3.37 -7.41
CA LEU A 315 -9.98 4.69 -7.71
C LEU A 315 -10.56 4.69 -9.13
N HIS A 316 -11.68 5.37 -9.31
CA HIS A 316 -12.34 5.58 -10.59
C HIS A 316 -12.32 7.07 -10.92
N PHE A 317 -12.04 7.36 -12.19
CA PHE A 317 -12.12 8.70 -12.74
C PHE A 317 -13.29 8.80 -13.70
N CYS A 318 -14.18 9.75 -13.47
CA CYS A 318 -15.27 10.05 -14.38
C CYS A 318 -14.82 11.11 -15.39
N LYS A 319 -14.80 10.75 -16.67
CA LYS A 319 -14.40 11.66 -17.75
C LYS A 319 -15.41 12.80 -17.99
N HIS A 320 -16.66 12.62 -17.57
CA HIS A 320 -17.72 13.60 -17.77
C HIS A 320 -17.61 14.78 -16.78
N CYS A 321 -17.55 14.49 -15.48
CA CYS A 321 -17.50 15.52 -14.43
C CYS A 321 -16.08 15.77 -13.89
N SER A 322 -15.08 15.04 -14.37
CA SER A 322 -13.68 15.11 -13.91
C SER A 322 -13.52 14.83 -12.42
N ILE A 323 -14.31 13.91 -11.88
CA ILE A 323 -14.27 13.51 -10.47
C ILE A 323 -13.48 12.21 -10.30
N LEU A 324 -12.62 12.16 -9.29
CA LEU A 324 -11.88 10.98 -8.85
C LEU A 324 -12.42 10.49 -7.50
N PHE A 325 -12.76 9.22 -7.40
CA PHE A 325 -13.44 8.66 -6.22
C PHE A 325 -13.16 7.16 -6.06
N TRP A 326 -13.39 6.60 -4.87
CA TRP A 326 -13.32 5.14 -4.68
C TRP A 326 -14.52 4.44 -5.31
N GLN A 327 -14.30 3.28 -5.94
CA GLN A 327 -15.33 2.53 -6.69
C GLN A 327 -16.68 2.37 -5.97
N ASP A 328 -16.66 2.22 -4.64
CA ASP A 328 -17.85 2.00 -3.81
C ASP A 328 -18.52 3.27 -3.28
N CYS A 329 -17.89 4.44 -3.44
CA CYS A 329 -18.41 5.72 -2.94
C CYS A 329 -19.47 6.35 -3.84
N GLY A 330 -19.47 6.02 -5.14
CA GLY A 330 -20.20 6.77 -6.17
C GLY A 330 -19.74 8.23 -6.28
N HIS A 331 -20.36 8.99 -7.19
CA HIS A 331 -20.07 10.41 -7.37
C HIS A 331 -21.29 11.15 -7.96
N PRO A 332 -21.42 12.47 -7.72
CA PRO A 332 -22.53 13.26 -8.26
C PRO A 332 -22.31 13.53 -9.76
N CYS A 333 -22.68 12.57 -10.61
CA CYS A 333 -22.64 12.72 -12.07
C CYS A 333 -23.99 13.13 -12.63
N THR A 334 -24.00 14.03 -13.61
CA THR A 334 -25.19 14.42 -14.37
C THR A 334 -25.28 13.71 -15.74
N ALA A 335 -24.38 12.77 -16.03
CA ALA A 335 -24.43 12.00 -17.26
C ALA A 335 -25.66 11.08 -17.28
N ILE A 336 -26.24 10.88 -18.47
CA ILE A 336 -27.40 9.99 -18.68
C ILE A 336 -27.04 8.53 -18.36
N ASP A 337 -25.83 8.11 -18.71
CA ASP A 337 -25.23 6.83 -18.32
C ASP A 337 -23.86 7.09 -17.67
N PRO A 338 -23.81 7.22 -16.33
CA PRO A 338 -22.57 7.49 -15.61
C PRO A 338 -21.51 6.39 -15.78
N ASP A 339 -21.92 5.12 -15.90
CA ASP A 339 -20.99 3.98 -15.93
C ASP A 339 -20.17 3.96 -17.23
N SER A 340 -20.76 4.40 -18.35
CA SER A 340 -20.04 4.56 -19.62
C SER A 340 -18.86 5.55 -19.55
N CYS A 341 -18.89 6.48 -18.59
CA CYS A 341 -17.90 7.55 -18.44
C CYS A 341 -16.80 7.20 -17.42
N LEU A 342 -16.92 6.06 -16.73
CA LEU A 342 -16.00 5.64 -15.68
C LEU A 342 -14.78 4.93 -16.24
N MET A 343 -13.62 5.30 -15.72
CA MET A 343 -12.37 4.62 -16.00
C MET A 343 -11.69 4.23 -14.68
N PRO A 344 -11.42 2.93 -14.44
CA PRO A 344 -10.61 2.52 -13.31
C PRO A 344 -9.18 3.04 -13.49
N ILE A 345 -8.62 3.55 -12.41
CA ILE A 345 -7.31 4.19 -12.38
C ILE A 345 -6.32 3.24 -11.69
N SER A 346 -5.21 2.93 -12.36
CA SER A 346 -4.08 2.22 -11.73
C SER A 346 -3.29 3.18 -10.84
N PRO A 347 -2.49 2.68 -9.88
CA PRO A 347 -1.63 3.54 -9.06
C PRO A 347 -0.70 4.44 -9.87
N GLN A 348 -0.21 3.94 -11.01
CA GLN A 348 0.63 4.70 -11.94
C GLN A 348 -0.19 5.79 -12.67
N HIS A 349 -1.35 5.44 -13.24
CA HIS A 349 -2.23 6.42 -13.88
C HIS A 349 -2.70 7.51 -12.89
N PHE A 350 -2.89 7.17 -11.61
CA PHE A 350 -3.22 8.16 -10.58
C PHE A 350 -2.14 9.24 -10.48
N ILE A 351 -0.86 8.86 -10.52
CA ILE A 351 0.25 9.82 -10.50
C ILE A 351 0.25 10.66 -11.78
N GLU A 352 0.06 10.02 -12.94
CA GLU A 352 0.04 10.66 -14.25
C GLU A 352 -1.11 11.67 -14.42
N LEU A 353 -2.24 11.46 -13.74
CA LEU A 353 -3.36 12.42 -13.72
C LEU A 353 -2.96 13.79 -13.17
N PHE A 354 -1.84 13.90 -12.45
CA PHE A 354 -1.34 15.16 -11.86
C PHE A 354 0.05 15.54 -12.36
N GLN A 355 0.56 14.87 -13.40
CA GLN A 355 1.78 15.27 -14.10
C GLN A 355 1.38 16.28 -15.19
N PHE A 356 1.37 17.57 -14.83
CA PHE A 356 1.13 18.69 -15.74
C PHE A 356 2.37 19.56 -15.90
#